data_AF-A0A951EIQ2-F1
#
_entry.id   AF-A0A951EIQ2-F1
#
_cell.length_a   1.000
_cell.length_b   1.000
_cell.length_c   1.000
_cell.angle_alpha   90.00
_cell.angle_beta   90.00
_cell.angle_gamma   90.00
#
_symmetry.space_group_name_H-M   'P 1'
#
loop_
_entity.id
_entity.type
_entity.pdbx_description
1 polymer ?
#
loop_
_entity_poly.entity_id
_entity_poly.type
_entity_poly.pdbx_seq_one_letter_code
_entity_poly.pdbx_strand_id
1 'polypeptide(L)'
;MNRRNFLLSSAGVLAGTTLASTAPANVPVPYSWDAMPPMESREAFVAWMQANRGENPTFLGERWDRFQALLTHKDLWEKRNMRAFLLTPREEFVTRQNLDRAYEWHYLDIGFGVTITGPHTVARMTNTIDVRRGEKVLEIGTGS
;
A
#
# COMPACT_ATOMS: atom_id res chain seq x y z
N MET A 1 -41.88 3.93 -4.01
CA MET A 1 -41.07 4.30 -2.82
C MET A 1 -39.98 5.26 -3.24
N ASN A 2 -40.02 6.49 -2.71
CA ASN A 2 -39.28 7.65 -3.19
C ASN A 2 -37.95 7.78 -2.41
N ARG A 3 -36.80 7.83 -3.10
CA ARG A 3 -35.43 7.76 -2.55
C ARG A 3 -35.01 8.96 -1.65
N ARG A 4 -35.93 9.88 -1.34
CA ARG A 4 -35.66 11.18 -0.72
C ARG A 4 -35.95 11.27 0.79
N ASN A 5 -36.49 10.23 1.42
CA ASN A 5 -36.88 10.28 2.84
C ASN A 5 -35.88 9.62 3.81
N PHE A 6 -34.70 9.19 3.37
CA PHE A 6 -33.78 8.43 4.23
C PHE A 6 -32.87 9.31 5.13
N LEU A 7 -32.92 10.64 5.00
CA LEU A 7 -31.92 11.52 5.63
C LEU A 7 -32.45 12.45 6.74
N LEU A 8 -33.66 12.26 7.26
CA LEU A 8 -34.28 13.21 8.20
C LEU A 8 -34.45 12.74 9.65
N SER A 9 -33.83 11.63 10.08
CA SER A 9 -34.03 11.11 11.44
C SER A 9 -32.76 10.69 12.17
N SER A 10 -31.78 11.58 12.30
CA SER A 10 -30.72 11.46 13.30
C SER A 10 -30.09 12.82 13.64
N ALA A 11 -30.91 13.72 14.19
CA ALA A 11 -30.41 14.82 14.98
C ALA A 11 -30.17 14.32 16.42
N GLY A 12 -28.92 14.35 16.86
CA GLY A 12 -28.57 14.39 18.29
C GLY A 12 -27.85 13.16 18.82
N VAL A 13 -26.51 13.21 18.78
CA VAL A 13 -25.64 12.94 19.95
C VAL A 13 -24.35 13.75 19.75
N LEU A 14 -24.19 14.83 20.53
CA LEU A 14 -22.88 15.45 20.79
C LEU A 14 -22.20 14.59 21.88
N ALA A 15 -21.47 13.55 21.48
CA ALA A 15 -20.66 12.76 22.40
C ALA A 15 -19.19 12.93 22.05
N GLY A 16 -18.47 13.53 23.00
CA GLY A 16 -17.03 13.39 23.24
C GLY A 16 -16.13 13.44 22.02
N THR A 17 -15.39 14.54 21.86
CA THR A 17 -14.13 14.54 21.13
C THR A 17 -13.13 13.66 21.87
N THR A 18 -13.28 12.34 21.79
CA THR A 18 -12.13 11.46 21.97
C THR A 18 -11.23 11.76 20.79
N LEU A 19 -10.08 12.39 21.06
CA LEU A 19 -8.99 12.40 20.09
C LEU A 19 -8.77 10.94 19.73
N ALA A 20 -9.11 10.56 18.50
CA ALA A 20 -8.90 9.21 18.02
C ALA A 20 -7.44 8.86 18.30
N SER A 21 -7.22 7.93 19.21
CA SER A 21 -5.89 7.39 19.48
C SER A 21 -5.30 6.95 18.15
N THR A 22 -4.11 7.42 17.82
CA THR A 22 -3.36 6.88 16.69
C THR A 22 -3.13 5.40 16.99
N ALA A 23 -3.85 4.51 16.31
CA ALA A 23 -3.49 3.11 16.31
C ALA A 23 -2.16 3.01 15.55
N PRO A 24 -1.03 2.66 16.20
CA PRO A 24 0.20 2.41 15.46
C PRO A 24 -0.06 1.29 14.44
N ALA A 25 0.27 1.54 13.17
CA ALA A 25 0.28 0.49 12.18
C ALA A 25 1.37 -0.52 12.58
N ASN A 26 1.00 -1.77 12.85
CA ASN A 26 1.95 -2.83 13.11
C ASN A 26 2.54 -3.30 11.77
N VAL A 27 3.53 -2.56 11.27
CA VAL A 27 4.18 -2.87 10.01
C VAL A 27 5.31 -3.89 10.29
N PRO A 28 5.38 -5.02 9.55
CA PRO A 28 6.43 -6.02 9.74
C PRO A 28 7.86 -5.46 9.63
N VAL A 29 8.02 -4.38 8.88
CA VAL A 29 9.31 -3.71 8.64
C VAL A 29 9.24 -2.26 9.13
N PRO A 30 10.30 -1.72 9.78
CA PRO A 30 10.31 -0.35 10.29
C PRO A 30 9.86 0.69 9.26
N TYR A 31 8.85 1.47 9.63
CA TYR A 31 8.31 2.55 8.83
C TYR A 31 8.70 3.92 9.40
N SER A 32 9.20 4.81 8.55
CA SER A 32 9.48 6.21 8.88
C SER A 32 8.93 7.12 7.79
N TRP A 33 8.23 8.20 8.18
CA TRP A 33 7.67 9.19 7.25
C TRP A 33 8.75 9.89 6.41
N ASP A 34 9.94 10.07 6.97
CA ASP A 34 11.04 10.79 6.35
C ASP A 34 11.93 9.88 5.48
N ALA A 35 11.70 8.57 5.51
CA ALA A 35 12.46 7.62 4.69
C ALA A 35 12.11 7.83 3.21
N MET A 36 13.12 8.19 2.41
CA MET A 36 13.03 8.26 0.95
C MET A 36 14.08 7.31 0.37
N PRO A 37 13.67 6.12 -0.10
CA PRO A 37 14.61 5.23 -0.77
C PRO A 37 15.06 5.88 -2.09
N PRO A 38 16.32 5.67 -2.51
CA PRO A 38 16.82 6.17 -3.78
C PRO A 38 16.03 5.55 -4.95
N MET A 39 15.71 6.37 -5.94
CA MET A 39 14.89 5.99 -7.11
C MET A 39 15.66 6.12 -8.43
N GLU A 40 16.97 6.32 -8.37
CA GLU A 40 17.83 6.50 -9.55
C GLU A 40 18.25 5.16 -10.19
N SER A 41 18.54 4.14 -9.38
CA SER A 41 18.95 2.83 -9.86
C SER A 41 18.56 1.68 -8.93
N ARG A 42 18.50 0.48 -9.50
CA ARG A 42 18.19 -0.77 -8.79
C ARG A 42 19.20 -1.04 -7.68
N GLU A 43 20.47 -0.82 -7.97
CA GLU A 43 21.59 -1.08 -7.06
C GLU A 43 21.54 -0.14 -5.86
N ALA A 44 21.30 1.16 -6.12
CA ALA A 44 21.15 2.15 -5.05
C ALA A 44 19.95 1.81 -4.16
N PHE A 45 18.82 1.44 -4.76
CA PHE A 45 17.62 1.02 -4.04
C PHE A 45 17.89 -0.19 -3.14
N VAL A 46 18.40 -1.28 -3.72
CA VAL A 46 18.67 -2.53 -3.00
C VAL A 46 19.66 -2.29 -1.85
N ALA A 47 20.77 -1.60 -2.12
CA ALA A 47 21.78 -1.31 -1.10
C ALA A 47 21.21 -0.48 0.07
N TRP A 48 20.42 0.55 -0.24
CA TRP A 48 19.78 1.37 0.78
C TRP A 48 18.79 0.57 1.62
N MET A 49 17.94 -0.24 0.99
CA MET A 49 16.93 -1.05 1.69
C MET A 49 17.58 -2.11 2.58
N GLN A 50 18.65 -2.76 2.13
CA GLN A 50 19.40 -3.69 2.96
C GLN A 50 20.04 -2.98 4.16
N ALA A 51 20.72 -1.85 3.94
CA ALA A 51 21.42 -1.12 4.99
C ALA A 51 20.48 -0.52 6.06
N ASN A 52 19.29 -0.05 5.66
CA ASN A 52 18.39 0.66 6.55
C ASN A 52 17.27 -0.22 7.13
N ARG A 53 16.89 -1.30 6.44
CA ARG A 53 15.72 -2.12 6.79
C ARG A 53 15.99 -3.62 6.85
N GLY A 54 17.17 -4.09 6.43
CA GLY A 54 17.55 -5.51 6.51
C GLY A 54 16.71 -6.44 5.62
N GLU A 55 16.07 -5.89 4.58
CA GLU A 55 15.20 -6.66 3.68
C GLU A 55 15.98 -7.59 2.74
N ASN A 56 15.33 -8.66 2.28
CA ASN A 56 15.94 -9.66 1.41
C ASN A 56 16.21 -9.09 -0.01
N PRO A 57 17.47 -9.12 -0.51
CA PRO A 57 17.82 -8.55 -1.81
C PRO A 57 17.09 -9.16 -3.00
N THR A 58 16.65 -10.43 -2.91
CA THR A 58 15.89 -11.08 -3.99
C THR A 58 14.58 -10.34 -4.24
N PHE A 59 13.77 -10.15 -3.21
CA PHE A 59 12.49 -9.46 -3.32
C PHE A 59 12.65 -7.95 -3.57
N LEU A 60 13.71 -7.33 -3.06
CA LEU A 60 14.02 -5.93 -3.38
C LEU A 60 14.27 -5.74 -4.88
N GLY A 61 14.96 -6.69 -5.50
CA GLY A 61 15.16 -6.71 -6.94
C GLY A 61 13.84 -6.78 -7.73
N GLU A 62 12.99 -7.74 -7.39
CA GLU A 62 11.68 -7.93 -8.03
C GLU A 62 10.75 -6.72 -7.82
N ARG A 63 10.78 -6.13 -6.61
CA ARG A 63 10.04 -4.90 -6.29
C ARG A 63 10.48 -3.75 -7.19
N TRP A 64 11.79 -3.58 -7.39
CA TRP A 64 12.32 -2.56 -8.28
C TRP A 64 11.88 -2.79 -9.72
N ASP A 65 11.97 -4.02 -10.21
CA ASP A 65 11.61 -4.35 -11.59
C ASP A 65 10.11 -4.10 -11.82
N ARG A 66 9.25 -4.44 -10.85
CA ARG A 66 7.83 -4.09 -10.90
C ARG A 66 7.61 -2.57 -10.82
N PHE A 67 8.35 -1.85 -9.98
CA PHE A 67 8.27 -0.40 -9.89
C PHE A 67 8.55 0.27 -11.24
N GLN A 68 9.59 -0.16 -11.95
CA GLN A 68 9.93 0.35 -13.29
C GLN A 68 8.81 0.05 -14.32
N ALA A 69 8.20 -1.13 -14.24
CA ALA A 69 7.05 -1.46 -15.08
C ALA A 69 5.86 -0.51 -14.81
N LEU A 70 5.55 -0.22 -13.54
CA LEU A 70 4.47 0.71 -13.16
C LEU A 70 4.71 2.13 -13.67
N LEU A 71 5.96 2.60 -13.65
CA LEU A 71 6.33 3.90 -14.24
C LEU A 71 6.13 3.90 -15.76
N THR A 72 6.59 2.84 -16.43
CA THR A 72 6.46 2.69 -17.89
C THR A 72 4.99 2.69 -18.33
N HIS A 73 4.12 2.03 -17.58
CA HIS A 73 2.68 1.95 -17.85
C HIS A 73 1.87 3.13 -17.29
N LYS A 74 2.54 4.12 -16.68
CA LYS A 74 1.93 5.30 -16.05
C LYS A 74 0.88 4.92 -15.00
N ASP A 75 1.12 3.83 -14.27
CA ASP A 75 0.34 3.42 -13.10
C ASP A 75 0.70 4.24 -11.85
N LEU A 76 1.93 4.76 -11.79
CA LEU A 76 2.47 5.62 -10.74
C LEU A 76 2.94 6.96 -11.29
N TRP A 77 2.47 8.08 -10.73
CA TRP A 77 2.88 9.42 -11.17
C TRP A 77 3.26 10.39 -10.04
N GLU A 78 2.97 10.06 -8.78
CA GLU A 78 3.25 10.93 -7.63
C GLU A 78 4.38 10.37 -6.76
N LYS A 79 5.37 11.21 -6.42
CA LYS A 79 6.56 10.79 -5.66
C LYS A 79 6.21 10.11 -4.32
N ARG A 80 5.15 10.57 -3.63
CA ARG A 80 4.70 9.95 -2.37
C ARG A 80 4.18 8.52 -2.58
N ASN A 81 3.54 8.26 -3.72
CA ASN A 81 2.98 6.95 -4.05
C ASN A 81 4.07 6.00 -4.57
N MET A 82 5.05 6.54 -5.30
CA MET A 82 6.29 5.81 -5.65
C MET A 82 7.02 5.37 -4.37
N ARG A 83 7.20 6.28 -3.42
CA ARG A 83 7.77 5.98 -2.10
C ARG A 83 6.96 4.90 -1.37
N ALA A 84 5.64 5.03 -1.32
CA ALA A 84 4.79 4.05 -0.65
C ALA A 84 4.96 2.65 -1.24
N PHE A 85 4.97 2.54 -2.58
CA PHE A 85 5.21 1.27 -3.27
C PHE A 85 6.56 0.65 -2.90
N LEU A 86 7.64 1.43 -2.95
CA LEU A 86 9.00 0.94 -2.68
C LEU A 86 9.23 0.55 -1.21
N LEU A 87 8.52 1.16 -0.27
CA LEU A 87 8.63 0.87 1.16
C LEU A 87 7.69 -0.24 1.65
N THR A 88 6.85 -0.80 0.78
CA THR A 88 5.88 -1.84 1.14
C THR A 88 6.37 -3.21 0.65
N PRO A 89 6.79 -4.11 1.55
CA PRO A 89 7.27 -5.43 1.18
C PRO A 89 6.11 -6.36 0.87
N ARG A 90 5.65 -6.34 -0.39
CA ARG A 90 4.49 -7.14 -0.85
C ARG A 90 4.65 -8.64 -0.57
N GLU A 91 5.87 -9.15 -0.53
CA GLU A 91 6.22 -10.52 -0.18
C GLU A 91 5.75 -10.95 1.21
N GLU A 92 5.54 -10.00 2.14
CA GLU A 92 5.01 -10.28 3.48
C GLU A 92 3.48 -10.50 3.49
N PHE A 93 2.80 -10.20 2.37
CA PHE A 93 1.34 -10.20 2.25
C PHE A 93 0.81 -11.28 1.28
N VAL A 94 1.68 -12.19 0.86
CA VAL A 94 1.33 -13.33 -0.02
C VAL A 94 1.51 -14.64 0.74
N THR A 95 0.84 -15.68 0.27
CA THR A 95 1.05 -17.04 0.80
C THR A 95 2.42 -17.57 0.39
N ARG A 96 2.94 -18.54 1.13
CA ARG A 96 4.24 -19.18 0.85
C ARG A 96 4.35 -19.73 -0.57
N GLN A 97 3.25 -20.23 -1.12
CA GLN A 97 3.16 -20.79 -2.47
C GLN A 97 3.23 -19.74 -3.57
N ASN A 98 3.02 -18.47 -3.24
CA ASN A 98 2.99 -17.35 -4.17
C ASN A 98 4.20 -16.42 -4.02
N LEU A 99 5.20 -16.77 -3.19
CA LEU A 99 6.38 -15.92 -2.93
C LEU A 99 7.19 -15.63 -4.20
N ASP A 100 7.38 -16.64 -5.05
CA ASP A 100 8.05 -16.54 -6.35
C ASP A 100 7.28 -15.66 -7.37
N ARG A 101 6.03 -15.35 -7.05
CA ARG A 101 5.12 -14.57 -7.90
C ARG A 101 4.71 -13.26 -7.24
N ALA A 102 5.29 -12.89 -6.10
CA ALA A 102 4.85 -11.78 -5.26
C ALA A 102 4.74 -10.46 -6.06
N TYR A 103 5.67 -10.24 -6.99
CA TYR A 103 5.73 -9.04 -7.83
C TYR A 103 5.27 -9.25 -9.27
N GLU A 104 4.55 -10.33 -9.56
CA GLU A 104 3.84 -10.46 -10.83
C GLU A 104 2.72 -9.40 -10.96
N TRP A 105 2.26 -9.19 -12.20
CA TRP A 105 1.15 -8.29 -12.48
C TRP A 105 -0.17 -8.81 -11.87
N HIS A 106 -0.30 -10.14 -11.79
CA HIS A 106 -1.56 -10.85 -11.53
C HIS A 106 -2.06 -10.73 -10.08
N TYR A 107 -3.33 -11.05 -9.91
CA TYR A 107 -3.95 -11.31 -8.62
C TYR A 107 -3.42 -12.64 -8.08
N LEU A 108 -3.20 -12.72 -6.78
CA LEU A 108 -2.71 -13.93 -6.11
C LEU A 108 -3.70 -14.36 -5.04
N ASP A 109 -3.99 -15.65 -4.97
CA ASP A 109 -4.81 -16.21 -3.89
C ASP A 109 -4.09 -16.08 -2.55
N ILE A 110 -4.81 -15.65 -1.53
CA ILE A 110 -4.30 -15.50 -0.15
C ILE A 110 -5.05 -16.38 0.85
N GLY A 111 -5.76 -17.40 0.35
CA GLY A 111 -6.66 -18.23 1.13
C GLY A 111 -8.05 -17.63 1.32
N PHE A 112 -8.92 -18.37 2.02
CA PHE A 112 -10.30 -17.96 2.36
C PHE A 112 -11.17 -17.51 1.17
N GLY A 113 -10.83 -17.92 -0.06
CA GLY A 113 -11.55 -17.55 -1.27
C GLY A 113 -11.37 -16.10 -1.69
N VAL A 114 -10.30 -15.44 -1.24
CA VAL A 114 -9.97 -14.05 -1.57
C VAL A 114 -8.56 -13.92 -2.16
N THR A 115 -8.29 -12.77 -2.79
CA THR A 115 -7.03 -12.51 -3.48
C THR A 115 -6.42 -11.19 -3.05
N ILE A 116 -5.09 -11.12 -3.05
CA ILE A 116 -4.38 -9.85 -3.04
C ILE A 116 -4.39 -9.26 -4.45
N THR A 117 -4.82 -8.01 -4.54
CA THR A 117 -4.95 -7.28 -5.82
C THR A 117 -3.58 -7.07 -6.47
N GLY A 118 -3.53 -7.13 -7.79
CA GLY A 118 -2.30 -6.91 -8.56
C GLY A 118 -1.70 -5.51 -8.35
N PRO A 119 -0.36 -5.35 -8.40
CA PRO A 119 0.32 -4.08 -8.08
C PRO A 119 -0.18 -2.86 -8.87
N HIS A 120 -0.48 -3.03 -10.16
CA HIS A 120 -0.94 -1.97 -11.05
C HIS A 120 -2.30 -1.38 -10.63
N THR A 121 -3.26 -2.23 -10.26
CA THR A 121 -4.58 -1.80 -9.81
C THR A 121 -4.45 -0.99 -8.52
N VAL A 122 -3.68 -1.49 -7.55
CA VAL A 122 -3.43 -0.77 -6.28
C VAL A 122 -2.75 0.57 -6.57
N ALA A 123 -1.72 0.59 -7.41
CA ALA A 123 -1.02 1.81 -7.80
C ALA A 123 -1.97 2.86 -8.40
N ARG A 124 -2.83 2.49 -9.36
CA ARG A 124 -3.81 3.42 -9.95
C ARG A 124 -4.84 3.87 -8.92
N MET A 125 -5.38 2.98 -8.10
CA MET A 125 -6.33 3.32 -7.04
C MET A 125 -5.74 4.34 -6.08
N THR A 126 -4.55 4.07 -5.54
CA THR A 126 -3.86 4.95 -4.59
C THR A 126 -3.51 6.31 -5.19
N ASN A 127 -3.04 6.36 -6.44
CA ASN A 127 -2.81 7.65 -7.09
C ASN A 127 -4.09 8.43 -7.36
N THR A 128 -5.18 7.75 -7.70
CA THR A 128 -6.45 8.40 -8.04
C THR A 128 -7.12 9.01 -6.81
N ILE A 129 -7.10 8.30 -5.67
CA ILE A 129 -7.66 8.83 -4.42
C ILE A 129 -6.78 9.93 -3.81
N ASP A 130 -5.49 9.96 -4.18
CA ASP A 130 -4.58 11.05 -3.86
C ASP A 130 -4.47 11.36 -2.36
N VAL A 131 -4.29 10.33 -1.53
CA VAL A 131 -4.24 10.50 -0.06
C VAL A 131 -3.12 11.46 0.34
N ARG A 132 -3.47 12.40 1.22
CA ARG A 132 -2.57 13.39 1.81
C ARG A 132 -2.30 13.11 3.29
N ARG A 133 -1.14 13.58 3.76
CA ARG A 133 -0.74 13.42 5.16
C ARG A 133 -1.76 14.09 6.08
N GLY A 134 -2.27 13.34 7.06
CA GLY A 134 -3.25 13.81 8.03
C GLY A 134 -4.70 13.49 7.67
N GLU A 135 -4.96 12.97 6.47
CA GLU A 135 -6.29 12.48 6.10
C GLU A 135 -6.64 11.18 6.80
N LYS A 136 -7.93 10.98 7.04
CA LYS A 136 -8.49 9.73 7.55
C LYS A 136 -9.06 8.94 6.37
N VAL A 137 -8.56 7.73 6.17
CA VAL A 137 -8.98 6.85 5.08
C VAL A 137 -9.74 5.67 5.66
N LEU A 138 -10.87 5.32 5.04
CA LEU A 138 -11.58 4.07 5.30
C LEU A 138 -11.31 3.12 4.14
N GLU A 139 -10.63 2.02 4.43
CA GLU A 139 -10.53 0.88 3.53
C GLU A 139 -11.60 -0.14 3.91
N ILE A 140 -12.32 -0.67 2.90
CA ILE A 140 -13.28 -1.76 3.08
C ILE A 140 -12.73 -2.96 2.32
N GLY A 141 -12.37 -4.01 3.07
CA GLY A 141 -11.76 -5.23 2.53
C GLY A 141 -10.25 -5.28 2.72
N THR A 142 -9.80 -5.42 3.97
CA THR A 142 -8.37 -5.44 4.35
C THR A 142 -7.56 -6.51 3.62
N GLY A 143 -8.11 -7.73 3.47
CA GLY A 143 -7.38 -8.82 2.82
C GLY A 143 -6.18 -9.29 3.64
N SER A 144 -5.04 -9.47 2.95
CA SER A 144 -3.79 -10.13 3.36
C SER A 144 -3.31 -9.88 4.79
#